data_AF-A0A2V9TQ40-F1
#
_entry.id   AF-A0A2V9TQ40-F1
#
_cell.length_a   1.000
_cell.length_b   1.000
_cell.length_c   1.000
_cell.angle_alpha   90.00
_cell.angle_beta   90.00
_cell.angle_gamma   90.00
#
_symmetry.space_group_name_H-M   'P 1'
#
loop_
_entity.id
_entity.type
_entity.pdbx_description
1 polymer ?
#
loop_
_entity_poly.entity_id
_entity_poly.type
_entity_poly.pdbx_seq_one_letter_code
_entity_poly.pdbx_strand_id
1 'polypeptide(L)'
;MWGAFTGVRLAGVRVQTVGLDELDPTRTYIFMSNHVSNIDPPLLLPLIPRRTSVMAKKELFSYPLLGKTMRLGSLVPVDRGNREAGIAAVRAAAEVIRQGINMTIFIEG
;
A
#
# COMPACT_ATOMS: atom_id res chain seq x y z
N MET A 1 -7.68 -2.81 12.30
CA MET A 1 -7.28 -3.78 11.26
C MET A 1 -8.03 -5.13 11.33
N TRP A 2 -9.00 -5.32 12.22
CA TRP A 2 -9.80 -6.56 12.28
C TRP A 2 -10.65 -6.81 11.01
N GLY A 3 -11.21 -5.76 10.39
CA GLY A 3 -12.13 -5.90 9.25
C GLY A 3 -11.55 -6.52 7.97
N ALA A 4 -10.27 -6.27 7.66
CA ALA A 4 -9.63 -6.87 6.48
C ALA A 4 -9.44 -8.38 6.65
N PHE A 5 -8.98 -8.81 7.82
CA PHE A 5 -8.86 -10.23 8.15
C PHE A 5 -10.22 -10.92 8.26
N THR A 6 -11.25 -10.25 8.78
CA THR A 6 -12.60 -10.82 8.86
C THR A 6 -13.18 -11.05 7.47
N GLY A 7 -13.07 -10.09 6.55
CA GLY A 7 -13.56 -10.25 5.17
C GLY A 7 -12.86 -11.37 4.41
N VAL A 8 -11.53 -11.45 4.52
CA VAL A 8 -10.71 -12.50 3.90
C VAL A 8 -11.04 -13.88 4.48
N ARG A 9 -11.19 -13.98 5.81
CA ARG A 9 -11.60 -15.23 6.47
C ARG A 9 -13.02 -15.66 6.09
N LEU A 10 -13.97 -14.71 5.99
CA LEU A 10 -15.34 -14.99 5.55
C LEU A 10 -15.40 -15.48 4.10
N ALA A 11 -14.48 -15.03 3.26
CA ALA A 11 -14.32 -15.53 1.88
C ALA A 11 -13.63 -16.92 1.81
N GLY A 12 -13.33 -17.56 2.95
CA GLY A 12 -12.65 -18.86 3.00
C GLY A 12 -11.15 -18.82 2.69
N VAL A 13 -10.56 -17.63 2.61
CA VAL A 13 -9.14 -17.46 2.28
C VAL A 13 -8.29 -17.59 3.54
N ARG A 14 -7.29 -18.49 3.48
CA ARG A 14 -6.28 -18.66 4.53
C ARG A 14 -5.02 -17.90 4.15
N VAL A 15 -4.61 -16.99 5.02
CA VAL A 15 -3.39 -16.19 4.85
C VAL A 15 -2.28 -16.79 5.71
N GLN A 16 -1.11 -17.02 5.11
CA GLN A 16 0.11 -17.39 5.82
C GLN A 16 1.19 -16.38 5.50
N THR A 17 1.86 -15.87 6.54
CA THR A 17 2.97 -14.93 6.44
C THR A 17 4.25 -15.59 6.90
N VAL A 18 5.35 -15.35 6.22
CA VAL A 18 6.69 -15.88 6.53
C VAL A 18 7.69 -14.72 6.50
N GLY A 19 8.64 -14.69 7.44
CA GLY A 19 9.75 -13.72 7.48
C GLY A 19 9.40 -12.33 8.01
N LEU A 20 8.21 -12.14 8.61
CA LEU A 20 7.86 -10.86 9.24
C LEU A 20 8.72 -10.54 10.47
N ASP A 21 9.21 -11.58 11.14
CA ASP A 21 10.10 -11.54 12.29
C ASP A 21 11.55 -11.16 11.94
N GLU A 22 11.93 -11.24 10.65
CA GLU A 22 13.24 -10.82 10.17
C GLU A 22 13.36 -9.30 9.99
N LEU A 23 12.25 -8.57 10.12
CA LEU A 23 12.20 -7.12 9.92
C LEU A 23 12.68 -6.37 11.16
N ASP A 24 13.66 -5.49 10.97
CA ASP A 24 14.14 -4.58 12.02
C ASP A 24 13.11 -3.45 12.22
N PRO A 25 12.46 -3.37 13.40
CA PRO A 25 11.41 -2.40 13.65
C PRO A 25 11.91 -0.95 13.69
N THR A 26 13.22 -0.70 13.69
CA THR A 26 13.81 0.65 13.65
C THR A 26 14.08 1.16 12.23
N ARG A 27 14.04 0.27 11.23
CA ARG A 27 14.31 0.61 9.83
C ARG A 27 13.03 0.94 9.06
N THR A 28 13.21 1.55 7.90
CA THR A 28 12.12 1.82 6.95
C THR A 28 12.36 0.99 5.70
N TYR A 29 11.31 0.36 5.19
CA TYR A 29 11.39 -0.60 4.09
C TYR A 29 10.54 -0.20 2.89
N ILE A 30 10.98 -0.65 1.72
CA ILE A 30 10.17 -0.69 0.50
C ILE A 30 9.73 -2.14 0.28
N PHE A 31 8.43 -2.38 0.41
CA PHE A 31 7.80 -3.66 0.09
C PHE A 31 7.39 -3.65 -1.38
N MET A 32 7.82 -4.65 -2.14
CA MET A 32 7.48 -4.80 -3.55
C MET A 32 6.69 -6.09 -3.74
N SER A 33 5.54 -5.99 -4.40
CA SER A 33 4.66 -7.13 -4.70
C SER A 33 4.20 -7.06 -6.15
N ASN A 34 3.91 -8.22 -6.74
CA ASN A 34 3.06 -8.31 -7.93
C ASN A 34 1.61 -7.87 -7.60
N HIS A 35 0.82 -7.55 -8.61
CA HIS A 35 -0.58 -7.12 -8.44
C HIS A 35 -1.52 -7.89 -9.37
N VAL A 36 -2.02 -9.00 -8.86
CA VAL A 36 -2.82 -9.98 -9.61
C VAL A 36 -4.31 -9.75 -9.39
N SER A 37 -4.70 -9.14 -8.26
CA SER A 37 -6.10 -8.94 -7.91
C SER A 37 -6.33 -7.66 -7.11
N ASN A 38 -7.54 -7.09 -7.24
CA ASN A 38 -7.99 -5.96 -6.42
C ASN A 38 -8.02 -6.28 -4.91
N ILE A 39 -7.96 -7.56 -4.52
CA ILE A 39 -7.87 -7.97 -3.12
C ILE A 39 -6.45 -7.84 -2.55
N ASP A 40 -5.41 -7.70 -3.37
CA ASP A 40 -4.03 -7.68 -2.90
C ASP A 40 -3.76 -6.53 -1.92
N PRO A 41 -4.13 -5.27 -2.18
CA PRO A 41 -3.88 -4.18 -1.22
C PRO A 41 -4.65 -4.35 0.10
N PRO A 42 -5.97 -4.68 0.10
CA PRO A 42 -6.69 -5.00 1.34
C PRO A 42 -6.09 -6.16 2.12
N LEU A 43 -5.46 -7.13 1.45
CA LEU A 43 -4.85 -8.30 2.06
C LEU A 43 -3.45 -8.02 2.62
N LEU A 44 -2.61 -7.36 1.83
CA LEU A 44 -1.18 -7.17 2.09
C LEU A 44 -0.92 -6.02 3.06
N LEU A 45 -1.56 -4.86 2.88
CA LEU A 45 -1.27 -3.66 3.66
C LEU A 45 -1.44 -3.85 5.18
N PRO A 46 -2.45 -4.59 5.68
CA PRO A 46 -2.57 -4.87 7.11
C PRO A 46 -1.51 -5.82 7.69
N LEU A 47 -0.79 -6.56 6.85
CA LEU A 47 0.27 -7.48 7.25
C LEU A 47 1.62 -6.79 7.40
N ILE A 48 1.79 -5.64 6.74
CA ILE A 48 3.01 -4.86 6.82
C ILE A 48 3.14 -4.27 8.24
N PRO A 49 4.24 -4.54 8.96
CA PRO A 49 4.44 -3.97 10.28
C PRO A 49 4.66 -2.46 10.17
N ARG A 50 4.23 -1.74 11.21
CA ARG A 50 4.22 -0.27 11.24
C ARG A 50 3.37 0.33 10.11
N ARG A 51 3.39 1.65 9.98
CA ARG A 51 2.64 2.37 8.96
C ARG A 51 3.31 2.20 7.60
N THR A 52 2.53 1.82 6.58
CA THR A 52 2.95 1.84 5.18
C THR A 52 2.06 2.79 4.37
N SER A 53 2.66 3.51 3.43
CA SER A 53 1.97 4.15 2.31
C SER A 53 1.98 3.22 1.10
N VAL A 54 1.09 3.46 0.15
CA VAL A 54 1.05 2.77 -1.14
C VAL A 54 0.78 3.77 -2.26
N MET A 55 1.37 3.51 -3.43
CA MET A 55 1.02 4.19 -4.66
C MET A 55 -0.32 3.68 -5.20
N ALA A 56 -1.31 4.55 -5.35
CA ALA A 56 -2.67 4.16 -5.77
C ALA A 56 -3.19 5.03 -6.92
N LYS A 57 -4.08 4.47 -7.74
CA LYS A 57 -4.67 5.17 -8.90
C LYS A 57 -5.36 6.46 -8.44
N LYS A 58 -5.09 7.59 -9.11
CA LYS A 58 -5.67 8.91 -8.79
C LYS A 58 -7.21 8.89 -8.74
N GLU A 59 -7.84 8.10 -9.59
CA GLU A 59 -9.29 7.96 -9.68
C GLU A 59 -9.91 7.34 -8.43
N LEU A 60 -9.15 6.55 -7.65
CA LEU A 60 -9.65 5.99 -6.39
C LEU A 60 -9.87 7.08 -5.32
N PHE A 61 -9.21 8.24 -5.47
CA PHE A 61 -9.35 9.37 -4.57
C PHE A 61 -10.62 10.21 -4.80
N SER A 62 -11.34 10.00 -5.91
CA SER A 62 -12.59 10.74 -6.19
C SER A 62 -13.81 10.14 -5.47
N TYR A 63 -13.73 8.87 -5.05
CA TYR A 63 -14.80 8.22 -4.29
C TYR A 63 -14.87 8.78 -2.86
N PRO A 64 -16.04 9.19 -2.33
CA PRO A 64 -16.12 9.93 -1.06
C PRO A 64 -15.56 9.17 0.14
N LEU A 65 -15.91 7.88 0.29
CA LEU A 65 -15.45 7.05 1.40
C LEU A 65 -14.03 6.55 1.17
N LEU A 66 -13.78 5.96 -0.01
CA LEU A 66 -12.48 5.39 -0.35
C LEU A 66 -11.39 6.48 -0.39
N GLY A 67 -11.62 7.59 -1.08
CA GLY A 67 -10.67 8.70 -1.16
C GLY A 67 -10.34 9.32 0.19
N LYS A 68 -11.31 9.41 1.11
CA LYS A 68 -11.03 9.85 2.49
C LYS A 68 -10.10 8.88 3.22
N THR A 69 -10.33 7.57 3.11
CA THR A 69 -9.45 6.56 3.71
C THR A 69 -8.04 6.58 3.10
N MET A 70 -7.94 6.77 1.78
CA MET A 70 -6.64 6.85 1.09
C MET A 70 -5.83 8.07 1.54
N ARG A 71 -6.46 9.24 1.70
CA ARG A 71 -5.80 10.45 2.21
C ARG A 71 -5.33 10.28 3.66
N LEU A 72 -6.14 9.68 4.52
CA LEU A 72 -5.76 9.37 5.91
C LEU A 72 -4.59 8.38 5.98
N GLY A 73 -4.52 7.44 5.03
CA GLY A 73 -3.41 6.50 4.90
C GLY A 73 -2.11 7.09 4.37
N SER A 74 -2.06 8.38 4.01
CA SER A 74 -0.94 9.01 3.30
C SER A 74 -0.59 8.29 1.98
N LEU A 75 -1.60 7.76 1.27
CA LEU A 75 -1.38 7.12 -0.03
C LEU A 75 -0.95 8.14 -1.08
N VAL A 76 -0.02 7.73 -1.95
CA VAL A 76 0.50 8.56 -3.03
C VAL A 76 -0.37 8.34 -4.28
N PRO A 77 -1.11 9.35 -4.77
CA PRO A 77 -1.87 9.22 -6.01
C PRO A 77 -0.91 9.14 -7.20
N VAL A 78 -1.16 8.18 -8.09
CA VAL A 78 -0.40 8.01 -9.34
C VAL A 78 -1.33 8.19 -10.53
N ASP A 79 -0.89 9.02 -11.46
CA ASP A 79 -1.50 9.20 -12.77
C ASP A 79 -0.64 8.46 -13.80
N ARG A 80 -1.12 7.31 -14.27
CA ARG A 80 -0.37 6.42 -15.19
C ARG A 80 -0.38 6.91 -16.64
N GLY A 81 -1.16 7.96 -16.96
CA GLY A 81 -1.25 8.51 -18.31
C GLY A 81 -0.13 9.50 -18.68
N ASN A 82 0.71 9.91 -17.73
CA ASN A 82 1.73 10.94 -17.92
C ASN A 82 3.09 10.55 -17.31
N ARG A 83 4.15 10.54 -18.12
CA ARG A 83 5.54 10.27 -17.69
C ARG A 83 5.99 11.20 -16.56
N GLU A 84 5.62 12.47 -16.60
CA GLU A 84 5.95 13.44 -15.54
C GLU A 84 5.26 13.09 -14.23
N ALA A 85 4.03 12.57 -14.30
CA ALA A 85 3.30 12.13 -13.13
C ALA A 85 3.93 10.88 -12.49
N GLY A 86 4.52 9.98 -13.29
CA GLY A 86 5.33 8.87 -12.79
C GLY A 86 6.55 9.34 -11.98
N ILE A 87 7.28 10.34 -12.49
CA ILE A 87 8.43 10.93 -11.78
C ILE A 87 7.96 11.62 -10.48
N ALA A 88 6.84 12.35 -10.53
CA ALA A 88 6.27 12.99 -9.35
C ALA A 88 5.85 11.95 -8.28
N ALA A 89 5.26 10.82 -8.68
CA ALA A 89 4.91 9.73 -7.79
C ALA A 89 6.14 9.13 -7.09
N VAL A 90 7.23 8.90 -7.82
CA VAL A 90 8.49 8.42 -7.25
C VAL A 90 9.06 9.42 -6.25
N ARG A 91 9.04 10.73 -6.58
CA ARG A 91 9.50 11.79 -5.65
C ARG A 91 8.65 11.84 -4.38
N ALA A 92 7.33 11.70 -4.50
CA ALA A 92 6.42 11.67 -3.36
C ALA A 92 6.65 10.44 -2.49
N ALA A 93 6.89 9.26 -3.09
CA ALA A 93 7.24 8.06 -2.35
C ALA A 93 8.57 8.19 -1.62
N ALA A 94 9.57 8.83 -2.24
CA ALA A 94 10.84 9.12 -1.58
C ALA A 94 10.66 10.02 -0.35
N GLU A 95 9.77 11.02 -0.42
CA GLU A 95 9.47 11.88 0.73
C GLU A 95 8.78 11.12 1.87
N VAL A 96 7.85 10.22 1.56
CA VAL A 96 7.21 9.34 2.56
C VAL A 96 8.25 8.47 3.28
N ILE A 97 9.22 7.92 2.54
CA ILE A 97 10.29 7.10 3.12
C ILE A 97 11.18 7.93 4.04
N ARG A 98 11.51 9.19 3.67
CA ARG A 98 12.28 10.11 4.54
C ARG A 98 11.58 10.43 5.86
N GLN A 99 10.26 10.34 5.89
CA GLN A 99 9.44 10.53 7.11
C GLN A 99 9.40 9.27 8.00
N GLY A 100 10.12 8.21 7.65
CA GLY A 100 10.16 6.96 8.41
C GLY A 100 8.92 6.08 8.24
N ILE A 101 8.18 6.28 7.14
CA ILE A 101 7.00 5.50 6.78
C ILE A 101 7.38 4.48 5.71
N ASN A 102 6.98 3.23 5.90
CA ASN A 102 7.23 2.19 4.90
C ASN A 102 6.52 2.51 3.58
N MET A 103 7.05 2.04 2.47
CA MET A 103 6.43 2.18 1.15
C MET A 103 6.09 0.80 0.60
N THR A 104 4.85 0.59 0.16
CA THR A 104 4.44 -0.60 -0.57
C THR A 104 4.22 -0.25 -2.03
N ILE A 105 4.82 -0.99 -2.94
CA ILE A 105 4.73 -0.79 -4.38
C ILE A 105 4.28 -2.09 -5.05
N PHE A 106 3.27 -1.94 -5.89
CA PHE A 106 2.77 -2.98 -6.77
C PHE A 106 3.42 -2.82 -8.14
N ILE A 107 4.50 -3.57 -8.40
CA ILE A 107 5.47 -3.29 -9.49
C ILE A 107 4.96 -3.60 -10.90
N GLU A 108 3.89 -4.39 -11.03
CA GLU A 108 3.25 -4.72 -12.30
C GLU A 108 2.22 -3.67 -12.75
N GLY A 109 1.96 -2.68 -11.90
CA GLY A 109 0.89 -1.69 -12.07
C GLY A 109 1.14 -0.66 -13.16
#